data_AF-A0A9E3A5B2-F1
#
_entry.id   AF-A0A9E3A5B2-F1
#
_cell.length_a   1.000
_cell.length_b   1.000
_cell.length_c   1.000
_cell.angle_alpha   90.00
_cell.angle_beta   90.00
_cell.angle_gamma   90.00
#
_symmetry.space_group_name_H-M   'P 1'
#
loop_
_entity.id
_entity.type
_entity.pdbx_description
1 polymer ?
#
loop_
_entity_poly.entity_id
_entity_poly.type
_entity_poly.pdbx_seq_one_letter_code
_entity_poly.pdbx_strand_id
1 'polypeptide(L)'
;MKILLTGRTGQVGSELQAILHPAVATDHATLDLGSADAIRQAVRAAKPDVIINAAAYTAVDKAEGEPELAMRINGAAPGVLGEEAKQAGALLVHYSTDYVFDGTKRSPYLETDPPKPLSVYGRTKLEGE
;
A
#
# COMPACT_ATOMS: atom_id res chain seq x y z
N MET A 1 -12.90 -16.20 -7.32
CA MET A 1 -12.09 -15.00 -7.10
C MET A 1 -11.55 -15.05 -5.69
N LYS A 2 -10.23 -15.05 -5.52
CA LYS A 2 -9.54 -15.04 -4.22
C LYS A 2 -8.89 -13.69 -4.00
N ILE A 3 -9.14 -13.09 -2.85
CA ILE A 3 -8.63 -11.77 -2.48
C ILE A 3 -7.59 -11.92 -1.37
N LEU A 4 -6.44 -11.27 -1.52
CA LEU A 4 -5.48 -11.01 -0.44
C LEU A 4 -5.65 -9.55 -0.02
N LEU A 5 -6.03 -9.30 1.24
CA LEU A 5 -6.18 -7.96 1.80
C LEU A 5 -5.09 -7.72 2.85
N THR A 6 -4.26 -6.71 2.68
CA THR A 6 -3.31 -6.27 3.71
C THR A 6 -3.90 -5.13 4.54
N GLY A 7 -3.50 -5.02 5.81
CA GLY A 7 -3.90 -3.90 6.66
C GLY A 7 -5.33 -4.00 7.19
N ARG A 8 -5.81 -5.23 7.44
CA ARG A 8 -7.20 -5.51 7.86
C ARG A 8 -7.67 -4.78 9.12
N THR A 9 -6.73 -4.37 9.98
CA THR A 9 -7.02 -3.64 11.23
C THR A 9 -7.03 -2.13 11.07
N GLY A 10 -6.63 -1.61 9.90
CA GLY A 10 -6.71 -0.18 9.56
C GLY A 10 -8.13 0.20 9.14
N GLN A 11 -8.42 1.51 9.12
CA GLN A 11 -9.75 2.05 8.84
C GLN A 11 -10.36 1.52 7.52
N VAL A 12 -9.60 1.61 6.42
CA VAL A 12 -10.07 1.10 5.12
C VAL A 12 -10.13 -0.43 5.13
N GLY A 13 -9.11 -1.09 5.69
CA GLY A 13 -9.01 -2.55 5.70
C GLY A 13 -10.14 -3.22 6.47
N SER A 14 -10.59 -2.67 7.61
CA SER A 14 -11.66 -3.25 8.40
C SER A 14 -13.01 -3.18 7.68
N GLU A 15 -13.30 -2.04 7.04
CA GLU A 15 -14.53 -1.87 6.26
C GLU A 15 -14.51 -2.76 5.01
N LEU A 16 -13.37 -2.85 4.32
CA LEU A 16 -13.19 -3.77 3.19
C LEU A 16 -13.36 -5.22 3.62
N GLN A 17 -12.80 -5.62 4.76
CA GLN A 17 -12.94 -6.99 5.27
C GLN A 17 -14.42 -7.32 5.56
N ALA A 18 -15.21 -6.37 6.07
CA ALA A 18 -16.62 -6.58 6.35
C ALA A 18 -17.46 -6.85 5.08
N ILE A 19 -17.03 -6.33 3.92
CA ILE A 19 -17.78 -6.47 2.64
C ILE A 19 -17.18 -7.50 1.69
N LEU A 20 -15.86 -7.74 1.74
CA LEU A 20 -15.16 -8.64 0.82
C LEU A 20 -15.04 -10.05 1.40
N HIS A 21 -15.89 -10.97 0.93
CA HIS A 21 -15.85 -12.37 1.34
C HIS A 21 -15.93 -13.32 0.13
N PRO A 22 -15.09 -14.38 0.09
CA PRO A 22 -13.99 -14.71 1.01
C PRO A 22 -12.69 -13.92 0.70
N ALA A 23 -11.98 -13.48 1.74
CA ALA A 23 -10.67 -12.83 1.64
C ALA A 23 -9.66 -13.40 2.64
N VAL A 24 -8.40 -13.54 2.22
CA VAL A 24 -7.25 -13.77 3.11
C VAL A 24 -6.81 -12.41 3.61
N ALA A 25 -7.20 -12.04 4.82
CA ALA A 25 -6.93 -10.74 5.40
C ALA A 25 -5.76 -10.80 6.39
N THR A 26 -4.75 -9.94 6.19
CA THR A 26 -3.53 -9.84 7.01
C THR A 26 -3.43 -8.49 7.72
N ASP A 27 -2.65 -8.46 8.78
CA ASP A 27 -2.23 -7.28 9.55
C ASP A 27 -0.72 -7.32 9.76
N HIS A 28 -0.17 -6.30 10.43
CA HIS A 28 1.27 -6.23 10.70
C HIS A 28 1.82 -7.45 11.48
N ALA A 29 1.01 -8.11 12.31
CA ALA A 29 1.45 -9.28 13.06
C ALA A 29 1.55 -10.55 12.20
N THR A 30 0.75 -10.62 11.13
CA THR A 30 0.67 -11.78 10.23
C THR A 30 1.40 -11.58 8.91
N LEU A 31 1.64 -10.33 8.51
CA LEU A 31 2.44 -9.95 7.35
C LEU A 31 3.15 -8.62 7.59
N ASP A 32 4.47 -8.69 7.81
CA ASP A 32 5.33 -7.52 7.88
C ASP A 32 5.67 -7.02 6.47
N LEU A 33 5.14 -5.87 6.08
CA LEU A 33 5.45 -5.23 4.80
C LEU A 33 6.88 -4.65 4.74
N GLY A 34 7.59 -4.54 5.85
CA GLY A 34 9.02 -4.24 5.87
C GLY A 34 9.89 -5.36 5.30
N SER A 35 9.35 -6.57 5.13
CA SER A 35 10.06 -7.75 4.64
C SER A 35 9.55 -8.20 3.26
N ALA A 36 10.38 -7.97 2.23
CA ALA A 36 10.08 -8.40 0.87
C ALA A 36 9.83 -9.93 0.78
N ASP A 37 10.61 -10.73 1.51
CA ASP A 37 10.44 -12.19 1.52
C ASP A 37 9.11 -12.60 2.14
N ALA A 38 8.67 -11.94 3.22
CA ALA A 38 7.37 -12.20 3.83
C ALA A 38 6.23 -11.88 2.85
N ILE A 39 6.32 -10.77 2.12
CA ILE A 39 5.36 -10.40 1.07
C ILE A 39 5.29 -11.49 -0.01
N ARG A 40 6.43 -11.89 -0.57
CA ARG A 40 6.48 -12.92 -1.63
C ARG A 40 5.88 -14.23 -1.15
N GLN A 41 6.24 -14.68 0.05
CA GLN A 41 5.69 -15.91 0.63
C GLN A 41 4.18 -15.83 0.82
N ALA A 42 3.66 -14.72 1.36
CA ALA A 42 2.23 -14.54 1.58
C ALA A 42 1.43 -14.53 0.27
N VAL A 43 1.89 -13.81 -0.75
CA VAL A 43 1.23 -13.77 -2.07
C VAL A 43 1.22 -15.16 -2.72
N ARG A 44 2.36 -15.85 -2.75
CA ARG A 44 2.47 -17.18 -3.37
C ARG A 44 1.66 -18.25 -2.64
N ALA A 45 1.59 -18.18 -1.32
CA ALA A 45 0.76 -19.08 -0.52
C ALA A 45 -0.73 -18.81 -0.74
N ALA A 46 -1.14 -17.53 -0.79
CA ALA A 46 -2.50 -17.16 -1.03
C ALA A 46 -2.96 -17.54 -2.45
N LYS A 47 -2.12 -17.35 -3.48
CA LYS A 47 -2.50 -17.45 -4.91
C LYS A 47 -3.74 -16.59 -5.24
N PRO A 48 -3.67 -15.27 -5.01
CA PRO A 48 -4.83 -14.39 -5.18
C PRO A 48 -5.13 -14.10 -6.66
N ASP A 49 -6.38 -13.80 -6.95
CA ASP A 49 -6.81 -13.16 -8.20
C ASP A 49 -6.75 -11.62 -8.05
N VAL A 50 -6.88 -11.12 -6.81
CA VAL A 50 -6.80 -9.69 -6.47
C VAL A 50 -6.01 -9.50 -5.18
N ILE A 51 -5.10 -8.54 -5.18
CA ILE A 51 -4.38 -8.05 -4.00
C ILE A 51 -4.89 -6.64 -3.72
N ILE A 52 -5.35 -6.40 -2.49
CA ILE A 52 -5.75 -5.08 -2.01
C ILE A 52 -4.79 -4.67 -0.91
N ASN A 53 -3.94 -3.69 -1.22
CA ASN A 53 -2.96 -3.16 -0.27
C ASN A 53 -3.51 -1.95 0.48
N ALA A 54 -4.20 -2.18 1.60
CA ALA A 54 -4.71 -1.14 2.49
C ALA A 54 -3.78 -0.84 3.68
N ALA A 55 -2.63 -1.52 3.77
CA ALA A 55 -1.59 -1.22 4.74
C ALA A 55 -0.65 -0.12 4.26
N ALA A 56 -0.23 0.76 5.18
CA ALA A 56 0.75 1.80 4.97
C ALA A 56 1.35 2.24 6.31
N TYR A 57 2.52 2.86 6.28
CA TYR A 57 3.04 3.64 7.39
C TYR A 57 2.41 5.04 7.34
N THR A 58 1.40 5.28 8.19
CA THR A 58 0.56 6.50 8.13
C THR A 58 0.88 7.53 9.22
N ALA A 59 1.88 7.30 10.06
CA ALA A 59 2.30 8.27 11.07
C ALA A 59 3.15 9.38 10.41
N VAL A 60 2.50 10.37 9.79
CA VAL A 60 3.13 11.41 8.96
C VAL A 60 4.31 12.08 9.65
N ASP A 61 4.12 12.60 10.87
CA ASP A 61 5.19 13.28 11.62
C ASP A 61 6.35 12.34 11.97
N LYS A 62 6.04 11.07 12.27
CA LYS A 62 7.08 10.07 12.58
C LYS A 62 7.87 9.65 11.35
N ALA A 63 7.26 9.70 10.16
CA ALA A 63 7.92 9.34 8.92
C ALA A 63 9.17 10.21 8.66
N GLU A 64 9.15 11.48 9.10
CA GLU A 64 10.30 12.38 9.03
C GLU A 64 11.50 11.87 9.86
N GLY A 65 11.23 11.23 11.00
CA GLY A 65 12.25 10.61 11.86
C GLY A 65 12.61 9.17 11.48
N GLU A 66 11.76 8.49 10.70
CA GLU A 66 11.90 7.09 10.30
C GLU A 66 11.82 6.88 8.77
N PRO A 67 12.57 7.65 7.96
CA PRO A 67 12.37 7.69 6.51
C PRO A 67 12.65 6.35 5.81
N GLU A 68 13.58 5.56 6.33
CA GLU A 68 13.88 4.23 5.79
C GLU A 68 12.74 3.24 6.03
N LEU A 69 12.12 3.27 7.21
CA LEU A 69 10.99 2.40 7.53
C LEU A 69 9.77 2.81 6.69
N ALA A 70 9.51 4.12 6.59
CA ALA A 70 8.47 4.65 5.71
C ALA A 70 8.72 4.22 4.26
N MET A 71 9.95 4.31 3.75
CA MET A 71 10.28 3.86 2.39
C MET A 71 10.06 2.36 2.19
N ARG A 72 10.48 1.52 3.15
CA ARG A 72 10.26 0.07 3.06
C ARG A 72 8.78 -0.28 2.95
N ILE A 73 7.94 0.32 3.80
CA ILE A 73 6.51 -0.01 3.87
C ILE A 73 5.70 0.68 2.77
N ASN A 74 5.93 1.96 2.50
CA ASN A 74 5.11 2.75 1.58
C ASN A 74 5.60 2.71 0.14
N GLY A 75 6.91 2.55 -0.09
CA GLY A 75 7.50 2.56 -1.44
C GLY A 75 7.88 1.18 -1.93
N ALA A 76 8.78 0.49 -1.23
CA ALA A 76 9.31 -0.80 -1.68
C ALA A 76 8.27 -1.93 -1.64
N ALA A 77 7.45 -2.01 -0.58
CA ALA A 77 6.47 -3.08 -0.43
C ALA A 77 5.40 -3.11 -1.55
N PRO A 78 4.79 -1.99 -1.97
CA PRO A 78 3.94 -1.96 -3.16
C PRO A 78 4.63 -2.49 -4.42
N GLY A 79 5.91 -2.15 -4.65
CA GLY A 79 6.70 -2.69 -5.75
C GLY A 79 6.77 -4.23 -5.72
N VAL A 80 7.09 -4.82 -4.56
CA VAL A 80 7.12 -6.28 -4.39
C VAL A 80 5.73 -6.90 -4.60
N LEU A 81 4.67 -6.27 -4.09
CA LEU A 81 3.30 -6.71 -4.32
C LEU A 81 2.94 -6.66 -5.82
N GLY A 82 3.36 -5.64 -6.54
CA GLY A 82 3.14 -5.48 -7.98
C GLY A 82 3.87 -6.54 -8.80
N GLU A 83 5.12 -6.84 -8.45
CA GLU A 83 5.88 -7.93 -9.07
C GLU A 83 5.19 -9.28 -8.90
N GLU A 84 4.77 -9.61 -7.67
CA GLU A 84 4.13 -10.90 -7.38
C GLU A 84 2.70 -10.96 -7.95
N ALA A 85 1.97 -9.83 -7.98
CA ALA A 85 0.69 -9.73 -8.67
C ALA A 85 0.84 -10.05 -10.15
N LYS A 86 1.83 -9.44 -10.83
CA LYS A 86 2.13 -9.71 -12.23
C LYS A 86 2.49 -11.17 -12.47
N GLN A 87 3.32 -11.78 -11.61
CA GLN A 87 3.69 -13.19 -11.72
C GLN A 87 2.49 -14.13 -11.52
N ALA A 88 1.57 -13.78 -10.62
CA ALA A 88 0.37 -14.56 -10.35
C ALA A 88 -0.76 -14.32 -11.36
N GLY A 89 -0.66 -13.30 -12.22
CA GLY A 89 -1.77 -12.84 -13.06
C GLY A 89 -2.89 -12.16 -12.26
N ALA A 90 -2.56 -11.60 -11.09
CA ALA A 90 -3.50 -10.95 -10.18
C ALA A 90 -3.59 -9.44 -10.43
N LEU A 91 -4.75 -8.85 -10.11
CA LEU A 91 -4.92 -7.41 -10.02
C LEU A 91 -4.33 -6.89 -8.69
N LEU A 92 -3.60 -5.77 -8.72
CA LEU A 92 -3.20 -5.04 -7.51
C LEU A 92 -4.00 -3.73 -7.40
N VAL A 93 -4.59 -3.51 -6.23
CA VAL A 93 -5.16 -2.22 -5.81
C VAL A 93 -4.28 -1.66 -4.69
N HIS A 94 -3.65 -0.52 -4.91
CA HIS A 94 -2.84 0.18 -3.92
C HIS A 94 -3.46 1.54 -3.59
N TYR A 95 -3.67 1.82 -2.29
CA TYR A 95 -4.18 3.12 -1.85
C TYR A 95 -3.02 4.09 -1.65
N SER A 96 -3.03 5.21 -2.38
CA SER A 96 -2.09 6.31 -2.19
C SER A 96 -2.67 7.45 -1.33
N THR A 97 -2.21 8.68 -1.54
CA THR A 97 -2.56 9.86 -0.74
C THR A 97 -2.49 11.12 -1.59
N ASP A 98 -3.28 12.12 -1.23
CA ASP A 98 -3.17 13.50 -1.73
C ASP A 98 -1.83 14.18 -1.37
N TYR A 99 -1.07 13.66 -0.39
CA TYR A 99 0.25 14.17 0.00
C TYR A 99 1.33 13.97 -1.08
N VAL A 100 1.02 13.29 -2.19
CA VAL A 100 1.88 13.29 -3.38
C VAL A 100 1.89 14.64 -4.11
N PHE A 101 0.95 15.54 -3.79
CA PHE A 101 0.89 16.90 -4.32
C PHE A 101 1.36 17.95 -3.30
N ASP A 102 1.73 19.14 -3.79
CA ASP A 102 2.24 20.23 -2.94
C ASP A 102 1.17 21.14 -2.33
N GLY A 103 -0.10 20.94 -2.68
CA GLY A 103 -1.23 21.75 -2.20
C GLY A 103 -1.24 23.20 -2.71
N THR A 104 -0.39 23.58 -3.67
CA THR A 104 -0.29 24.97 -4.14
C THR A 104 -1.33 25.34 -5.21
N LYS A 105 -1.97 24.34 -5.84
CA LYS A 105 -2.98 24.55 -6.89
C LYS A 105 -4.26 25.14 -6.28
N ARG A 106 -4.78 26.20 -6.91
CA ARG A 106 -6.03 26.87 -6.48
C ARG A 106 -7.30 26.24 -7.05
N SER A 107 -7.17 25.22 -7.89
CA SER A 107 -8.26 24.41 -8.42
C SER A 107 -8.05 22.96 -7.99
N PRO A 108 -9.05 22.07 -8.10
CA PRO A 108 -8.88 20.65 -7.82
C PRO A 108 -7.71 20.04 -8.62
N TYR A 109 -6.98 19.13 -7.97
CA TYR A 109 -5.99 18.29 -8.64
C TYR A 109 -6.67 17.25 -9.53
N LEU A 110 -5.99 16.88 -10.61
CA LEU A 110 -6.36 15.84 -11.56
C LEU A 110 -5.28 14.75 -11.53
N GLU A 111 -5.64 13.54 -11.95
CA GLU A 111 -4.72 12.40 -12.05
C GLU A 111 -3.57 12.64 -13.04
N THR A 112 -3.73 13.61 -13.95
CA THR A 112 -2.69 14.02 -14.91
C THR A 112 -1.79 15.14 -14.40
N ASP A 113 -2.08 15.73 -13.24
CA ASP A 113 -1.20 16.75 -12.66
C ASP A 113 0.11 16.10 -12.16
N PRO A 114 1.26 16.78 -12.31
CA PRO A 114 2.52 16.23 -11.83
C PRO A 114 2.56 16.19 -10.28
N PRO A 115 2.97 15.07 -9.67
CA PRO A 115 3.15 14.98 -8.24
C PRO A 115 4.39 15.80 -7.81
N LYS A 116 4.32 16.37 -6.61
CA LYS A 116 5.38 17.15 -5.97
C LYS A 116 5.24 17.07 -4.45
N PRO A 117 5.56 15.92 -3.83
CA PRO A 117 5.39 15.72 -2.40
C PRO A 117 6.31 16.64 -1.60
N LEU A 118 5.80 17.16 -0.48
CA LEU A 118 6.55 18.02 0.43
C LEU A 118 7.08 17.30 1.68
N SER A 119 6.53 16.13 2.01
CA SER A 119 6.90 15.34 3.21
C SER A 119 7.50 14.00 2.84
N VAL A 120 8.21 13.38 3.80
CA VAL A 120 8.70 12.00 3.66
C VAL A 120 7.55 11.03 3.44
N TYR A 121 6.44 11.21 4.15
CA TYR A 121 5.23 10.39 3.94
C TYR A 121 4.76 10.48 2.49
N GLY A 122 4.52 11.68 1.96
CA GLY A 122 4.08 11.88 0.57
C GLY A 122 5.07 11.32 -0.44
N ARG A 123 6.38 11.55 -0.23
CA ARG A 123 7.43 11.03 -1.11
C ARG A 123 7.44 9.51 -1.13
N THR A 124 7.42 8.86 0.03
CA THR A 124 7.44 7.39 0.10
C THR A 124 6.17 6.76 -0.44
N LYS A 125 5.02 7.42 -0.33
CA LYS A 125 3.77 6.99 -0.97
C LYS A 125 3.83 7.09 -2.49
N LEU A 126 4.37 8.19 -3.02
CA LEU A 126 4.58 8.37 -4.46
C LEU A 126 5.53 7.31 -5.04
N GLU A 127 6.61 6.98 -4.33
CA GLU A 127 7.54 5.91 -4.77
C GLU A 127 6.90 4.51 -4.81
N GLY A 128 5.74 4.33 -4.15
CA GLY A 128 4.97 3.08 -4.17
C GLY A 128 3.89 3.02 -5.23
N GLU A 129 3.64 4.11 -5.96
CA GLU A 129 2.72 4.15 -7.12
C GLU A 129 3.34 3.54 -8.37
#